data_AF-T1H390-F1
#
_entry.id   AF-T1H390-F1
#
_cell.length_a   1.000
_cell.length_b   1.000
_cell.length_c   1.000
_cell.angle_alpha   90.00
_cell.angle_beta   90.00
_cell.angle_gamma   90.00
#
_symmetry.space_group_name_H-M   'P 1'
#
loop_
_entity.id
_entity.type
_entity.pdbx_description
1 polymer ?
#
loop_
_entity_poly.entity_id
_entity_poly.type
_entity_poly.pdbx_seq_one_letter_code
_entity_poly.pdbx_strand_id
1 'polypeptide(L)'
;MLESLVVPVSMNKDNPWVIEPWHIKASLRKMGYHCKDECITMPERKIEGPDLLKEGKEFCVTITINNLEKANVRCRIHHWSTEPSERLPYVFEYWNRPAENVFGSESEPVQSETK
;
A
#
# COMPACT_ATOMS: atom_id res chain seq x y z
N MET A 1 15.32 1.14 -6.95
CA MET A 1 15.36 -0.04 -6.06
C MET A 1 14.14 -0.11 -5.14
N LEU A 2 13.64 1.01 -4.60
CA LEU A 2 12.37 1.06 -3.85
C LEU A 2 11.13 1.11 -4.77
N GLU A 3 11.21 1.86 -5.88
CA GLU A 3 10.09 2.07 -6.81
C GLU A 3 9.68 0.82 -7.60
N SER A 4 10.60 -0.16 -7.69
CA SER A 4 10.31 -1.47 -8.30
C SER A 4 9.53 -2.39 -7.36
N LEU A 5 9.38 -2.03 -6.08
CA LEU A 5 8.71 -2.86 -5.08
C LEU A 5 7.19 -2.67 -5.13
N VAL A 6 6.48 -3.76 -4.86
CA VAL A 6 5.06 -3.75 -4.50
C VAL A 6 4.95 -4.19 -3.06
N VAL A 7 4.53 -3.30 -2.18
CA VAL A 7 4.42 -3.55 -0.74
C VAL A 7 3.05 -4.13 -0.43
N PRO A 8 2.95 -5.39 0.01
CA PRO A 8 1.68 -5.96 0.45
C PRO A 8 1.28 -5.39 1.81
N VAL A 9 0.18 -4.65 1.83
CA VAL A 9 -0.39 -4.04 3.04
C VAL A 9 -1.50 -4.95 3.56
N SER A 10 -1.18 -5.72 4.60
CA SER A 10 -2.13 -6.63 5.24
C SER A 10 -3.12 -5.85 6.11
N MET A 11 -4.38 -5.80 5.71
CA MET A 11 -5.45 -5.11 6.44
C MET A 11 -6.50 -6.10 6.94
N ASN A 12 -7.22 -5.76 8.00
CA ASN A 12 -8.19 -6.67 8.59
C ASN A 12 -9.40 -6.85 7.65
N LYS A 13 -9.88 -8.09 7.48
CA LYS A 13 -11.10 -8.38 6.69
C LYS A 13 -12.39 -8.05 7.45
N ASP A 14 -12.35 -8.10 8.77
CA ASP A 14 -13.54 -8.17 9.63
C ASP A 14 -13.77 -6.87 10.42
N ASN A 15 -12.71 -6.10 10.68
CA ASN A 15 -12.74 -4.89 11.50
C ASN A 15 -12.45 -3.64 10.67
N PRO A 16 -13.17 -2.52 10.89
CA PRO A 16 -12.92 -1.25 10.22
C PRO A 16 -11.49 -0.74 10.37
N TRP A 17 -10.98 -0.13 9.31
CA TRP A 17 -9.64 0.48 9.31
C TRP A 17 -9.55 1.64 8.33
N VAL A 18 -8.57 2.50 8.58
CA VAL A 18 -8.10 3.55 7.68
C VAL A 18 -6.61 3.38 7.52
N ILE A 19 -6.10 3.36 6.28
CA ILE A 19 -4.65 3.23 6.06
C ILE A 19 -3.96 4.51 6.50
N GLU A 20 -2.92 4.32 7.29
CA GLU A 20 -2.09 5.36 7.89
C GLU A 20 -0.61 5.02 7.70
N PRO A 21 0.32 5.99 7.85
CA PRO A 21 1.76 5.76 7.65
C PRO A 21 2.33 4.54 8.38
N TRP A 22 1.87 4.27 9.60
CA TRP A 22 2.35 3.15 10.40
C TRP A 22 2.03 1.78 9.77
N HIS A 23 0.92 1.66 9.02
CA HIS A 23 0.57 0.42 8.30
C HIS A 23 1.57 0.14 7.18
N ILE A 24 1.97 1.19 6.47
CA ILE A 24 2.98 1.12 5.41
C ILE A 24 4.33 0.77 6.01
N LYS A 25 4.73 1.45 7.10
CA LYS A 25 5.95 1.15 7.85
C LYS A 25 5.99 -0.30 8.35
N ALA A 26 4.90 -0.80 8.92
CA ALA A 26 4.81 -2.19 9.37
C ALA A 26 5.00 -3.17 8.21
N SER A 27 4.42 -2.86 7.05
CA SER A 27 4.52 -3.67 5.83
C SER A 27 5.93 -3.64 5.24
N LEU A 28 6.56 -2.46 5.18
CA LEU A 28 7.97 -2.30 4.80
C LEU A 28 8.91 -3.06 5.73
N ARG A 29 8.63 -3.04 7.04
CA ARG A 29 9.40 -3.78 8.04
C ARG A 29 9.33 -5.29 7.81
N LYS A 30 8.16 -5.82 7.42
CA LYS A 30 8.02 -7.25 7.04
C LYS A 30 8.88 -7.62 5.82
N MET A 31 9.18 -6.65 4.96
CA MET A 31 10.06 -6.81 3.79
C MET A 31 11.53 -6.50 4.07
N GLY A 32 11.90 -6.14 5.30
CA GLY A 32 13.27 -5.82 5.69
C GLY A 32 13.67 -4.35 5.53
N TYR A 33 12.75 -3.46 5.14
CA TYR A 33 13.00 -2.02 5.05
C TYR A 33 12.59 -1.32 6.35
N HIS A 34 13.40 -0.38 6.83
CA HIS A 34 13.13 0.35 8.07
C HIS A 34 13.06 1.84 7.78
N CYS A 35 11.97 2.47 8.16
CA CYS A 35 11.75 3.91 8.01
C CYS A 35 10.92 4.46 9.18
N LYS A 36 10.92 5.79 9.32
CA LYS A 36 10.04 6.50 10.24
C LYS A 36 8.74 6.87 9.52
N ASP A 37 7.68 7.03 10.29
CA ASP A 37 6.34 7.41 9.81
C ASP A 37 6.38 8.77 9.09
N GLU A 38 7.18 9.71 9.61
CA GLU A 38 7.41 11.04 9.04
C GLU A 38 7.97 11.01 7.60
N CYS A 39 8.64 9.91 7.21
CA CYS A 39 9.20 9.75 5.88
C CYS A 39 8.15 9.28 4.85
N ILE A 40 6.95 8.91 5.29
CA ILE A 40 5.91 8.32 4.45
C ILE A 40 4.82 9.35 4.20
N THR A 41 4.68 9.77 2.95
CA THR A 41 3.60 10.63 2.48
C THR A 41 2.48 9.76 1.92
N MET A 42 1.31 9.84 2.54
CA MET A 42 0.09 9.14 2.14
C MET A 42 -0.58 9.86 0.96
N PRO A 43 -1.38 9.15 0.14
CA PRO A 43 -2.23 9.78 -0.87
C PRO A 43 -3.23 10.75 -0.22
N GLU A 44 -3.69 11.75 -0.99
CA GLU A 44 -4.64 12.76 -0.52
C GLU A 44 -5.99 12.13 -0.14
N ARG A 45 -6.41 11.10 -0.90
CA ARG A 45 -7.67 10.41 -0.67
C ARG A 45 -7.48 9.31 0.37
N LYS A 46 -8.30 9.36 1.42
CA LYS A 46 -8.32 8.33 2.46
C LYS A 46 -8.73 6.97 1.87
N ILE A 47 -8.05 5.92 2.34
CA ILE A 47 -8.36 4.54 1.99
C ILE A 47 -8.90 3.85 3.23
N GLU A 48 -10.16 3.43 3.16
CA GLU A 48 -10.88 2.80 4.26
C GLU A 48 -11.48 1.46 3.84
N GLY A 49 -11.68 0.60 4.85
CA GLY A 49 -12.27 -0.72 4.72
C GLY A 49 -12.85 -1.21 6.04
N PRO A 50 -13.22 -2.50 6.13
CA PRO A 50 -12.98 -3.55 5.15
C PRO A 50 -13.90 -3.42 3.93
N ASP A 51 -13.33 -3.55 2.74
CA ASP A 51 -14.07 -3.56 1.48
C ASP A 51 -13.39 -4.53 0.53
N LEU A 52 -14.02 -5.69 0.30
CA LEU A 52 -13.46 -6.74 -0.55
C LEU A 52 -13.31 -6.30 -2.01
N LEU A 53 -14.00 -5.24 -2.47
CA LEU A 53 -13.78 -4.65 -3.79
C LEU A 53 -12.43 -3.94 -3.91
N LYS A 54 -11.75 -3.68 -2.79
CA LYS A 54 -10.39 -3.13 -2.74
C LYS A 54 -9.31 -4.21 -2.65
N GLU A 55 -9.68 -5.49 -2.54
CA GLU A 55 -8.71 -6.59 -2.49
C GLU A 55 -7.87 -6.65 -3.75
N GLY A 56 -6.54 -6.73 -3.59
CA GLY A 56 -5.61 -6.81 -4.70
C GLY A 56 -5.43 -5.51 -5.49
N LYS A 57 -6.13 -4.43 -5.13
CA LYS A 57 -5.94 -3.10 -5.73
C LYS A 57 -4.70 -2.40 -5.17
N GLU A 58 -4.16 -1.50 -5.97
CA GLU A 58 -2.95 -0.76 -5.67
C GLU A 58 -3.21 0.72 -5.38
N PHE A 59 -2.33 1.31 -4.59
CA PHE A 59 -2.23 2.75 -4.40
C PHE A 59 -0.74 3.12 -4.26
N CYS A 60 -0.41 4.39 -4.47
CA CYS A 60 0.96 4.86 -4.35
C CYS A 60 1.16 5.63 -3.05
N VAL A 61 2.34 5.48 -2.47
CA VAL A 61 2.84 6.32 -1.37
C VAL A 61 4.20 6.85 -1.75
N THR A 62 4.53 8.05 -1.30
CA THR A 62 5.86 8.62 -1.52
C THR A 62 6.69 8.42 -0.26
N ILE A 63 7.87 7.83 -0.40
CA ILE A 63 8.82 7.65 0.68
C ILE A 63 9.99 8.62 0.47
N THR A 64 10.24 9.48 1.45
CA THR A 64 11.35 10.43 1.43
C THR A 64 12.56 9.85 2.16
N ILE A 65 13.66 9.67 1.44
CA ILE A 65 14.93 9.12 1.93
C ILE A 65 15.90 10.28 2.15
N ASN A 66 16.44 10.37 3.37
CA ASN A 66 17.42 11.40 3.76
C ASN A 66 16.97 12.85 3.45
N ASN A 67 15.67 13.12 3.46
CA ASN A 67 15.08 14.42 3.11
C ASN A 67 15.46 14.93 1.71
N LEU A 68 15.88 14.04 0.81
CA LEU A 68 16.40 14.40 -0.51
C LEU A 68 15.70 13.60 -1.61
N GLU A 69 15.79 12.28 -1.56
CA GLU A 69 15.26 11.41 -2.60
C GLU A 69 13.82 11.03 -2.27
N LYS A 70 12.92 11.16 -3.25
CA LYS A 70 11.53 10.73 -3.14
C LYS A 70 11.33 9.52 -4.03
N ALA A 71 10.86 8.42 -3.45
CA ALA A 71 10.56 7.20 -4.18
C ALA A 71 9.05 6.94 -4.15
N ASN A 72 8.45 6.74 -5.32
CA ASN A 72 7.05 6.33 -5.43
C ASN A 72 6.94 4.81 -5.27
N VAL A 73 6.35 4.38 -4.17
CA VAL A 73 6.21 2.97 -3.82
C VAL A 73 4.77 2.54 -4.04
N ARG A 74 4.60 1.44 -4.79
CA ARG A 74 3.30 0.82 -4.97
C ARG A 74 2.96 -0.03 -3.75
N CYS A 75 1.77 0.16 -3.22
CA CYS A 75 1.22 -0.59 -2.11
C CYS A 75 0.00 -1.36 -2.62
N ARG A 76 -0.12 -2.64 -2.23
CA ARG A 76 -1.24 -3.49 -2.60
C ARG A 76 -2.02 -3.92 -1.37
N ILE A 77 -3.33 -3.72 -1.39
CA ILE A 77 -4.19 -4.11 -0.27
C ILE A 77 -4.37 -5.62 -0.28
N HIS A 78 -4.19 -6.24 0.88
CA HIS A 78 -4.46 -7.65 1.11
C HIS A 78 -5.24 -7.85 2.40
N HIS A 79 -6.48 -8.32 2.28
CA HIS A 79 -7.34 -8.58 3.43
C HIS A 79 -6.92 -9.87 4.12
N TRP A 80 -6.80 -9.78 5.44
CA TRP A 80 -6.42 -10.88 6.31
C TRP A 80 -7.47 -11.03 7.41
N SER A 81 -7.95 -12.27 7.60
CA SER A 81 -8.78 -12.63 8.75
C SER A 81 -7.94 -13.35 9.80
N THR A 82 -8.25 -13.06 11.07
CA THR A 82 -7.71 -13.80 12.20
C THR A 82 -8.28 -15.20 12.29
N GLU A 83 -9.51 -15.42 11.79
CA GLU A 83 -10.16 -16.72 11.73
C GLU A 83 -9.65 -17.51 10.50
N PRO A 84 -8.98 -18.66 10.69
CA PRO A 84 -8.39 -19.40 9.56
C PRO A 84 -9.40 -19.85 8.50
N SER A 85 -10.64 -20.19 8.86
CA SER A 85 -11.68 -20.60 7.91
C SER A 85 -12.15 -19.47 7.01
N GLU A 86 -11.95 -18.22 7.44
CA GLU A 86 -12.40 -17.01 6.75
C GLU A 86 -11.30 -16.33 5.93
N ARG A 87 -10.10 -16.92 5.89
CA ARG A 87 -8.98 -16.40 5.09
C ARG A 87 -9.27 -16.53 3.60
N LEU A 88 -8.84 -15.52 2.85
CA LEU A 88 -8.89 -15.57 1.39
C LEU A 88 -8.03 -16.73 0.85
N PRO A 89 -8.41 -17.33 -0.29
CA PRO A 89 -7.60 -18.36 -0.92
C PRO A 89 -6.17 -17.90 -1.16
N TYR A 90 -5.21 -18.79 -0.94
CA TYR A 90 -3.81 -18.48 -1.20
C TYR A 90 -3.58 -18.22 -2.69
N VAL A 91 -3.00 -17.05 -2.99
CA VAL A 91 -2.59 -16.69 -4.35
C VAL A 91 -1.07 -16.48 -4.36
N PHE A 92 -0.37 -17.38 -5.05
CA PHE A 92 1.09 -17.28 -5.22
C PHE A 92 1.47 -15.98 -5.94
N GLU A 93 2.48 -15.30 -5.39
CA GLU A 93 3.03 -14.03 -5.90
C GLU A 93 1.95 -13.02 -6.30
N TYR A 94 0.89 -12.91 -5.50
CA TYR A 94 -0.21 -12.01 -5.82
C TYR A 94 0.25 -10.57 -5.99
N TRP A 95 1.35 -10.14 -5.36
CA TRP A 95 1.94 -8.79 -5.50
C TRP A 95 2.57 -8.53 -6.87
N ASN A 96 2.91 -9.56 -7.64
CA ASN A 96 3.57 -9.42 -8.96
C ASN A 96 2.56 -9.40 -10.13
N ARG A 97 1.27 -9.61 -9.84
CA ARG A 97 0.21 -9.62 -10.86
C ARG A 97 -0.19 -8.20 -11.27
N PRO A 98 -0.66 -7.94 -12.49
CA PRO A 98 -1.30 -6.66 -12.80
C PRO A 98 -2.43 -6.35 -11.82
N ALA A 99 -2.54 -5.09 -11.40
CA ALA A 99 -3.56 -4.65 -10.47
C ALA A 99 -4.12 -3.29 -10.87
N GLU A 100 -5.38 -3.08 -10.53
CA GLU A 100 -6.05 -1.80 -10.72
C GLU A 100 -5.76 -0.85 -9.56
N ASN A 101 -5.81 0.45 -9.83
CA ASN A 101 -5.72 1.45 -8.78
C ASN A 101 -6.99 1.41 -7.91
N VAL A 102 -6.83 1.53 -6.59
CA VAL A 102 -7.92 1.58 -5.61
C VAL A 102 -8.89 2.73 -5.88
N PHE A 103 -8.42 3.81 -6.50
CA PHE A 103 -9.21 4.98 -6.88
C PHE A 103 -9.81 4.91 -8.29
N GLY A 104 -9.56 3.84 -9.05
CA GLY A 104 -10.00 3.69 -10.44
C GLY A 104 -9.05 4.32 -11.47
N SER A 105 -9.55 4.61 -12.68
CA SER A 105 -8.76 5.17 -13.79
C SER A 105 -8.38 6.65 -13.63
N GLU A 106 -8.72 7.27 -12.50
CA GLU A 106 -8.24 8.60 -12.15
C GLU A 106 -6.79 8.47 -11.71
N SER A 107 -5.86 8.64 -12.65
CA SER A 107 -4.45 8.83 -12.35
C SER A 107 -4.32 10.01 -11.39
N GLU A 108 -3.87 9.76 -10.16
CA GLU A 108 -3.43 10.83 -9.28
C GLU A 108 -2.39 11.67 -10.04
N PRO A 109 -2.48 13.02 -10.02
CA PRO A 109 -1.54 13.84 -10.73
C PRO A 109 -0.16 13.63 -10.10
N VAL A 110 0.69 12.90 -10.82
CA VAL A 110 2.14 12.93 -10.60
C VAL A 110 2.53 14.38 -10.81
N GLN A 111 2.80 15.11 -9.72
CA GLN A 111 3.35 16.45 -9.82
C GLN A 111 4.73 16.31 -10.46
N SER A 112 4.78 16.56 -11.77
CA SER A 112 6.01 16.80 -12.50
C SER A 112 6.65 18.05 -11.91
N GLU A 113 7.73 17.88 -11.16
CA GLU A 113 8.60 18.99 -10.76
C GLU A 113 9.02 19.75 -12.02
N THR A 114 8.53 20.98 -12.15
CA THR A 114 8.99 21.91 -13.18
C THR A 114 10.23 22.60 -12.63
N LYS A 115 11.30 22.40 -13.39
CA LYS A 115 12.66 22.95 -13.32
C LYS A 115 12.76 24.40 -12.84
#